data_AF-A0A0Q8RP33-F1
#
_entry.id   AF-A0A0Q8RP33-F1
#
_cell.length_a   1.000
_cell.length_b   1.000
_cell.length_c   1.000
_cell.angle_alpha   90.00
_cell.angle_beta   90.00
_cell.angle_gamma   90.00
#
_symmetry.space_group_name_H-M   'P 1'
#
loop_
_entity.id
_entity.type
_entity.pdbx_description
1 polymer ?
#
loop_
_entity_poly.entity_id
_entity_poly.type
_entity_poly.pdbx_seq_one_letter_code
_entity_poly.pdbx_strand_id
1 'polypeptide(L)'
;MFVATLIAAGKLTDEVVREGIDRLAATGHDVGAPHWIDEHDAADIVFHGSLVSARKELALMDHGSLDIVVQPLGDRTKKLIIADMDSTMITVECIDELADYAGLKPQIAAITERAMRGELDFRAALEERVGLLAGMPETTLVDCRMERVRLTRGARTLVQTMKAHGAHSILISGGFTAFAGPVGEAIGFDKVVANELEIAGGKLTGKVREPIVDSKTKLETLKAEAAKHGLPLAETLAVGDGANDIPMITAAGLGIGYYPHPAAGEAAAAVIRHHDLTALLWAQGYPRRSWVLG
;
A
#
# COMPACT_ATOMS: atom_id res chain seq x y z
N MET A 1 -6.21 -6.58 24.09
CA MET A 1 -5.28 -5.45 24.31
C MET A 1 -4.92 -4.91 22.93
N PHE A 2 -4.95 -3.60 22.78
CA PHE A 2 -4.75 -2.89 21.52
C PHE A 2 -3.68 -1.82 21.69
N VAL A 3 -3.18 -1.31 20.57
CA VAL A 3 -2.26 -0.18 20.52
C VAL A 3 -2.75 0.83 19.51
N ALA A 4 -2.70 2.11 19.88
CA ALA A 4 -2.78 3.23 18.96
C ALA A 4 -1.38 3.81 18.80
N THR A 5 -0.83 3.75 17.58
CA THR A 5 0.44 4.39 17.24
C THR A 5 0.13 5.73 16.57
N LEU A 6 0.58 6.81 17.21
CA LEU A 6 0.49 8.19 16.72
C LEU A 6 1.79 8.49 15.97
N ILE A 7 1.70 8.93 14.72
CA ILE A 7 2.85 9.13 13.83
C ILE A 7 2.79 10.53 13.22
N ALA A 8 3.72 11.39 13.59
CA ALA A 8 3.74 12.76 13.07
C ALA A 8 4.54 12.85 11.76
N ALA A 9 3.97 13.47 10.74
CA ALA A 9 4.67 14.01 9.58
C ALA A 9 5.26 15.40 9.91
N GLY A 10 6.03 15.46 10.99
CA GLY A 10 6.49 16.69 11.60
C GLY A 10 7.03 16.42 13.00
N LYS A 11 6.50 17.13 14.01
CA LYS A 11 6.87 16.93 15.41
C LYS A 11 5.67 16.45 16.22
N LEU A 12 5.75 15.26 16.81
CA LEU A 12 4.83 14.77 17.80
C LEU A 12 5.17 15.40 19.16
N THR A 13 4.19 16.04 19.81
CA THR A 13 4.37 16.69 21.12
C THR A 13 3.69 15.88 22.22
N ASP A 14 4.12 16.07 23.46
CA ASP A 14 3.45 15.46 24.63
C ASP A 14 1.98 15.85 24.73
N GLU A 15 1.61 17.05 24.25
CA GLU A 15 0.23 17.53 24.22
C GLU A 15 -0.64 16.68 23.29
N VAL A 16 -0.16 16.39 22.08
CA VAL A 16 -0.87 15.53 21.11
C VAL A 16 -1.01 14.11 21.64
N VAL A 17 0.04 13.57 22.26
CA VAL A 17 0.00 12.23 22.88
C VAL A 17 -1.01 12.19 24.03
N ARG A 18 -1.01 13.22 24.89
CA ARG A 18 -1.97 13.34 26.00
C ARG A 18 -3.40 13.47 25.50
N GLU A 19 -3.66 14.23 24.43
CA GLU A 19 -4.99 14.27 23.82
C GLU A 19 -5.47 12.88 23.38
N GLY A 20 -4.60 12.09 22.73
CA GLY A 20 -4.94 10.72 22.35
C GLY A 20 -5.32 9.84 23.55
N ILE A 21 -4.62 9.98 24.68
CA ILE A 21 -4.95 9.29 25.94
C ILE A 21 -6.30 9.76 26.49
N ASP A 22 -6.49 11.07 26.59
CA ASP A 22 -7.69 11.68 27.17
C ASP A 22 -8.95 11.28 26.37
N ARG A 23 -8.84 11.23 25.04
CA ARG A 23 -9.90 10.77 24.13
C ARG A 23 -10.27 9.30 24.32
N LEU A 24 -9.27 8.42 24.42
CA LEU A 24 -9.51 7.00 24.70
C LEU A 24 -10.14 6.80 26.07
N ALA A 25 -9.65 7.49 27.10
CA ALA A 25 -10.18 7.43 28.46
C ALA A 25 -11.63 7.95 28.53
N ALA A 26 -11.95 9.03 27.81
CA ALA A 26 -13.30 9.59 27.72
C ALA A 26 -14.33 8.63 27.11
N THR A 27 -13.89 7.61 26.37
CA THR A 27 -14.75 6.57 25.78
C THR A 27 -14.74 5.25 26.58
N GLY A 28 -14.23 5.28 27.81
CA GLY A 28 -14.25 4.14 28.75
C GLY A 28 -13.20 3.08 28.49
N HIS A 29 -12.16 3.38 27.68
CA HIS A 29 -11.01 2.50 27.54
C HIS A 29 -10.13 2.56 28.79
N ASP A 30 -9.53 1.44 29.15
CA ASP A 30 -8.45 1.39 30.14
C ASP A 30 -7.13 1.67 29.41
N VAL A 31 -6.55 2.84 29.66
CA VAL A 31 -5.44 3.40 28.87
C VAL A 31 -4.16 3.41 29.71
N GLY A 32 -3.10 2.81 29.17
CA GLY A 32 -1.78 2.79 29.78
C GLY A 32 -0.99 4.08 29.55
N ALA A 33 0.17 4.17 30.19
CA ALA A 33 1.12 5.25 29.93
C ALA A 33 1.62 5.22 28.46
N PRO A 34 1.90 6.38 27.86
CA PRO A 34 2.42 6.41 26.50
C PRO A 34 3.86 5.87 26.46
N HIS A 35 4.22 5.28 25.33
CA HIS A 35 5.56 4.79 25.06
C HIS A 35 6.09 5.40 23.77
N TRP A 36 7.16 6.18 23.84
CA TRP A 36 7.83 6.72 22.66
C TRP A 36 8.60 5.61 21.93
N ILE A 37 8.27 5.40 20.65
CA ILE A 37 9.05 4.52 19.77
C ILE A 37 10.32 5.25 19.34
N ASP A 38 10.12 6.46 18.80
CA ASP A 38 11.16 7.45 18.55
C ASP A 38 10.62 8.81 19.03
N GLU A 39 11.34 9.44 19.96
CA GLU A 39 10.93 10.70 20.57
C GLU A 39 10.65 11.75 19.50
N HIS A 40 9.53 12.46 19.65
CA HIS A 40 9.05 13.49 18.75
C HIS A 40 8.58 13.04 17.37
N ASP A 41 8.55 11.74 17.07
CA ASP A 41 8.10 11.24 15.77
C ASP A 41 6.94 10.25 15.90
N ALA A 42 7.07 9.26 16.78
CA ALA A 42 6.05 8.24 16.96
C ALA A 42 5.94 7.75 18.41
N ALA A 43 4.70 7.63 18.89
CA ALA A 43 4.38 7.14 20.23
C ALA A 43 3.23 6.13 20.20
N ASP A 44 3.33 5.12 21.04
CA ASP A 44 2.29 4.13 21.30
C ASP A 44 1.47 4.50 22.53
N ILE A 45 0.17 4.27 22.44
CA ILE A 45 -0.76 4.27 23.55
C ILE A 45 -1.41 2.89 23.59
N VAL A 46 -1.06 2.10 24.62
CA VAL A 46 -1.63 0.76 24.84
C VAL A 46 -2.92 0.86 25.63
N PHE A 47 -3.95 0.12 25.25
CA PHE A 47 -5.24 0.17 25.92
C PHE A 47 -6.04 -1.15 25.87
N HIS A 48 -7.03 -1.26 26.75
CA HIS A 48 -8.09 -2.27 26.71
C HIS A 48 -9.45 -1.61 26.44
N GLY A 49 -10.29 -2.26 25.64
CA GLY A 49 -11.62 -1.78 25.28
C GLY A 49 -11.98 -2.10 23.84
N SER A 50 -12.73 -1.22 23.17
CA SER A 50 -13.26 -1.46 21.82
C SER A 50 -12.36 -0.88 20.73
N LEU A 51 -11.80 -1.74 19.87
CA LEU A 51 -11.01 -1.30 18.70
C LEU A 51 -11.80 -0.33 17.80
N VAL A 52 -13.09 -0.61 17.57
CA VAL A 52 -13.95 0.22 16.72
C VAL A 52 -14.17 1.60 17.34
N SER A 53 -14.43 1.66 18.66
CA SER A 53 -14.61 2.93 19.36
C SER A 53 -13.32 3.75 19.37
N ALA A 54 -12.19 3.11 19.64
CA ALA A 54 -10.88 3.76 19.64
C ALA A 54 -10.53 4.36 18.26
N ARG A 55 -10.74 3.61 17.16
CA ARG A 55 -10.53 4.11 15.80
C ARG A 55 -11.40 5.32 15.50
N LYS A 56 -12.70 5.23 15.83
CA LYS A 56 -13.64 6.33 15.60
C LYS A 56 -13.24 7.59 16.35
N GLU A 57 -12.88 7.45 17.62
CA GLU A 57 -12.57 8.60 18.48
C GLU A 57 -11.24 9.24 18.10
N LEU A 58 -10.19 8.45 17.86
CA LEU A 58 -8.88 8.98 17.47
C LEU A 58 -8.89 9.60 16.06
N ALA A 59 -9.75 9.14 15.16
CA ALA A 59 -9.94 9.78 13.85
C ALA A 59 -10.49 11.22 13.92
N LEU A 60 -11.00 11.65 15.08
CA LEU A 60 -11.45 13.04 15.32
C LEU A 60 -10.29 13.98 15.74
N MET A 61 -9.08 13.46 15.91
CA MET A 61 -7.91 14.29 16.19
C MET A 61 -7.54 15.08 14.93
N ASP A 62 -7.67 16.40 14.99
CA ASP A 62 -7.35 17.31 13.89
C ASP A 62 -5.99 17.97 14.10
N HIS A 63 -4.94 17.15 14.07
CA HIS A 63 -3.56 17.62 14.02
C HIS A 63 -3.07 17.36 12.60
N GLY A 64 -3.15 18.38 11.73
CA GLY A 64 -3.05 18.25 10.26
C GLY A 64 -1.79 17.60 9.66
N SER A 65 -0.91 17.02 10.46
CA SER A 65 0.26 16.24 10.06
C SER A 65 0.41 14.99 10.93
N LEU A 66 -0.70 14.31 11.25
CA LEU A 66 -0.73 13.14 12.14
C LEU A 66 -1.43 11.97 11.45
N ASP A 67 -0.72 10.85 11.35
CA ASP A 67 -1.29 9.55 10.97
C ASP A 67 -1.49 8.71 12.25
N ILE A 68 -2.60 7.98 12.34
CA ILE A 68 -2.93 7.15 13.51
C ILE A 68 -3.25 5.73 13.06
N VAL A 69 -2.54 4.76 13.63
CA VAL A 69 -2.78 3.34 13.38
C VAL A 69 -3.24 2.66 14.65
N VAL A 70 -4.47 2.12 14.66
CA VAL A 70 -5.02 1.37 15.81
C VAL A 70 -5.20 -0.10 15.44
N GLN A 71 -4.56 -0.99 16.18
CA GLN A 71 -4.52 -2.43 15.88
C GLN A 71 -4.36 -3.30 17.14
N PRO A 72 -4.57 -4.64 17.03
CA PRO A 72 -4.20 -5.57 18.09
C PRO A 72 -2.70 -5.47 18.42
N LEU A 73 -2.35 -5.55 19.71
CA LEU A 73 -0.94 -5.46 20.13
C LEU A 73 -0.15 -6.75 19.82
N GLY A 74 -0.80 -7.92 19.93
CA GLY A 74 -0.10 -9.22 19.92
C GLY A 74 0.50 -9.62 18.57
N ASP A 75 -0.14 -9.26 17.46
CA ASP A 75 0.30 -9.57 16.09
C ASP A 75 0.80 -8.32 15.34
N ARG A 76 1.12 -7.25 16.08
CA ARG A 76 1.50 -5.94 15.51
C ARG A 76 2.64 -6.03 14.49
N THR A 77 3.67 -6.82 14.78
CA THR A 77 4.81 -7.02 13.90
C THR A 77 4.46 -8.04 12.82
N LYS A 78 4.28 -7.57 11.58
CA LYS A 78 3.80 -8.42 10.48
C LYS A 78 4.94 -9.21 9.86
N LYS A 79 4.66 -10.47 9.52
CA LYS A 79 5.61 -11.42 8.94
C LYS A 79 5.44 -11.61 7.43
N LEU A 80 4.45 -10.94 6.84
CA LEU A 80 4.27 -10.88 5.40
C LEU A 80 3.79 -9.48 5.02
N ILE A 81 4.37 -8.91 3.97
CA ILE A 81 3.87 -7.70 3.31
C ILE A 81 3.47 -8.02 1.87
N ILE A 82 2.28 -7.60 1.48
CA ILE A 82 1.84 -7.54 0.10
C ILE A 82 1.45 -6.10 -0.24
N ALA A 83 1.93 -5.56 -1.35
CA ALA A 83 1.71 -4.16 -1.68
C ALA A 83 1.39 -3.94 -3.15
N ASP A 84 0.50 -2.99 -3.42
CA ASP A 84 0.33 -2.47 -4.77
C ASP A 84 1.59 -1.75 -5.26
N MET A 85 1.72 -1.66 -6.59
CA MET A 85 2.81 -0.95 -7.24
C MET A 85 2.45 0.50 -7.53
N ASP A 86 1.58 0.71 -8.52
CA ASP A 86 1.20 2.03 -9.01
C ASP A 86 0.57 2.84 -7.87
N SER A 87 0.88 4.13 -7.81
CA SER A 87 0.43 5.07 -6.74
C SER A 87 0.70 4.66 -5.28
N THR A 88 1.38 3.53 -5.05
CA THR A 88 1.69 2.97 -3.72
C THR A 88 3.21 2.84 -3.54
N MET A 89 3.85 1.86 -4.19
CA MET A 89 5.30 1.65 -4.13
C MET A 89 6.07 2.54 -5.13
N ILE A 90 5.37 3.08 -6.13
CA ILE A 90 5.86 4.12 -7.04
C ILE A 90 4.87 5.29 -7.11
N THR A 91 5.33 6.44 -7.60
CA THR A 91 4.54 7.69 -7.56
C THR A 91 3.67 7.93 -8.81
N VAL A 92 3.54 6.95 -9.69
CA VAL A 92 2.88 7.10 -11.01
C VAL A 92 1.98 5.91 -11.31
N GLU A 93 1.05 6.12 -12.23
CA GLU A 93 0.27 5.07 -12.90
C GLU A 93 0.96 4.70 -14.22
N CYS A 94 1.57 3.50 -14.29
CA CYS A 94 2.41 3.12 -15.42
C CYS A 94 1.67 3.14 -16.77
N ILE A 95 0.38 2.79 -16.80
CA ILE A 95 -0.42 2.80 -18.04
C ILE A 95 -0.71 4.23 -18.53
N ASP A 96 -0.89 5.19 -17.63
CA ASP A 96 -1.14 6.59 -17.96
C ASP A 96 0.13 7.28 -18.45
N GLU A 97 1.29 6.92 -17.89
CA GLU A 97 2.59 7.38 -18.39
C GLU A 97 2.86 6.82 -19.80
N LEU A 98 2.57 5.55 -20.07
CA LEU A 98 2.64 5.00 -21.43
C LEU A 98 1.68 5.68 -22.41
N ALA A 99 0.48 6.01 -21.94
CA ALA A 99 -0.49 6.79 -22.71
C ALA A 99 0.08 8.16 -23.09
N ASP A 100 0.81 8.81 -22.19
CA ASP A 100 1.47 10.09 -22.43
C ASP A 100 2.46 10.00 -23.59
N TYR A 101 3.37 9.01 -23.56
CA TYR A 101 4.36 8.81 -24.62
C TYR A 101 3.72 8.60 -25.99
N ALA A 102 2.58 7.94 -26.03
CA ALA A 102 1.88 7.64 -27.27
C ALA A 102 0.91 8.75 -27.72
N GLY A 103 0.71 9.81 -26.92
CA GLY A 103 -0.32 10.82 -27.18
C GLY A 103 -1.74 10.27 -27.07
N LEU A 104 -1.94 9.24 -26.24
CA LEU A 104 -3.18 8.48 -26.06
C LEU A 104 -3.88 8.76 -24.72
N LYS A 105 -3.39 9.75 -23.93
CA LYS A 105 -3.97 10.12 -22.64
C LYS A 105 -5.49 10.35 -22.70
N PRO A 106 -6.04 11.14 -23.64
CA PRO A 106 -7.50 11.35 -23.72
C PRO A 106 -8.29 10.05 -23.90
N GLN A 107 -7.78 9.12 -24.71
CA GLN A 107 -8.43 7.86 -25.03
C GLN A 107 -8.41 6.91 -23.83
N ILE A 108 -7.27 6.79 -23.15
CA ILE A 108 -7.14 5.96 -21.94
C ILE A 108 -7.96 6.51 -20.78
N ALA A 109 -8.01 7.84 -20.60
CA ALA A 109 -8.87 8.48 -19.61
C ALA A 109 -10.36 8.17 -19.86
N ALA A 110 -10.83 8.26 -21.11
CA ALA A 110 -12.21 7.95 -21.45
C ALA A 110 -12.60 6.48 -21.13
N ILE A 111 -11.69 5.53 -21.32
CA ILE A 111 -11.93 4.12 -20.94
C ILE A 111 -11.99 3.97 -19.42
N THR A 112 -11.07 4.65 -18.71
CA THR A 112 -11.02 4.63 -17.24
C THR A 112 -12.30 5.19 -16.63
N GLU A 113 -12.81 6.31 -17.14
CA GLU A 113 -14.09 6.88 -16.71
C GLU A 113 -15.26 5.91 -16.92
N ARG A 114 -15.31 5.22 -18.06
CA ARG A 114 -16.35 4.21 -18.34
C ARG A 114 -16.26 3.04 -17.36
N ALA A 115 -15.06 2.57 -17.03
CA ALA A 115 -14.84 1.53 -16.04
C ALA A 115 -15.30 1.98 -14.64
N MET A 116 -14.99 3.21 -14.23
CA MET A 116 -15.43 3.78 -12.96
C MET A 116 -16.95 3.94 -12.87
N ARG A 117 -17.65 4.17 -13.99
CA ARG A 117 -19.12 4.18 -14.07
C ARG A 117 -19.73 2.76 -14.10
N GLY A 118 -18.91 1.72 -14.09
CA GLY A 118 -19.36 0.32 -14.15
C GLY A 118 -19.82 -0.12 -15.54
N GLU A 119 -19.54 0.66 -16.59
CA GLU A 119 -19.88 0.30 -17.98
C GLU A 119 -18.93 -0.76 -18.56
N LEU A 120 -17.73 -0.88 -17.98
CA LEU A 120 -16.73 -1.89 -18.32
C LEU A 120 -16.29 -2.59 -17.05
N ASP A 121 -16.17 -3.92 -17.12
CA ASP A 121 -15.44 -4.64 -16.08
C ASP A 121 -13.92 -4.36 -16.19
N PHE A 122 -13.19 -4.71 -15.13
CA PHE A 122 -11.75 -4.44 -15.06
C PHE A 122 -10.98 -5.05 -16.24
N ARG A 123 -11.33 -6.26 -16.65
CA ARG A 123 -10.65 -6.99 -17.72
C ARG A 123 -10.89 -6.30 -19.05
N ALA A 124 -12.15 -6.01 -19.38
CA ALA A 124 -12.51 -5.29 -20.60
C ALA A 124 -11.85 -3.91 -20.66
N ALA A 125 -11.82 -3.17 -19.54
CA ALA A 125 -11.14 -1.88 -19.47
C ALA A 125 -9.62 -2.00 -19.62
N LEU A 126 -8.99 -3.04 -19.07
CA LEU A 126 -7.56 -3.30 -19.25
C LEU A 126 -7.24 -3.67 -20.71
N GLU A 127 -8.00 -4.59 -21.29
CA GLU A 127 -7.83 -5.03 -22.68
C GLU A 127 -8.04 -3.88 -23.66
N GLU A 128 -9.04 -3.02 -23.45
CA GLU A 128 -9.28 -1.84 -24.30
C GLU A 128 -8.13 -0.83 -24.20
N ARG A 129 -7.64 -0.53 -22.99
CA ARG A 129 -6.49 0.38 -22.81
C ARG A 129 -5.20 -0.18 -23.40
N VAL A 130 -4.92 -1.46 -23.21
CA VAL A 130 -3.73 -2.12 -23.78
C VAL A 130 -3.82 -2.24 -25.29
N GLY A 131 -5.02 -2.46 -25.84
CA GLY A 131 -5.26 -2.47 -27.28
C GLY A 131 -4.84 -1.17 -27.97
N LEU A 132 -5.01 -0.02 -27.30
CA LEU A 132 -4.55 1.27 -27.81
C LEU A 132 -3.01 1.37 -27.91
N LEU A 133 -2.26 0.57 -27.13
CA LEU A 133 -0.81 0.57 -27.14
C LEU A 133 -0.21 -0.32 -28.24
N ALA A 134 -1.03 -0.96 -29.07
CA ALA A 134 -0.57 -1.83 -30.15
C ALA A 134 0.40 -1.11 -31.10
N GLY A 135 1.52 -1.76 -31.42
CA GLY A 135 2.57 -1.23 -32.29
C GLY A 135 3.61 -0.35 -31.59
N MET A 136 3.42 -0.02 -30.31
CA MET A 136 4.43 0.66 -29.50
C MET A 136 5.70 -0.19 -29.40
N PRO A 137 6.90 0.37 -29.63
CA PRO A 137 8.16 -0.34 -29.42
C PRO A 137 8.35 -0.77 -27.96
N GLU A 138 8.89 -1.96 -27.72
CA GLU A 138 9.18 -2.42 -26.36
C GLU A 138 10.18 -1.52 -25.63
N THR A 139 11.05 -0.83 -26.37
CA THR A 139 12.01 0.14 -25.83
C THR A 139 11.31 1.31 -25.14
N THR A 140 10.11 1.70 -25.58
CA THR A 140 9.30 2.75 -24.94
C THR A 140 8.92 2.37 -23.50
N LEU A 141 8.75 1.09 -23.18
CA LEU A 141 8.53 0.64 -21.80
C LEU A 141 9.73 0.94 -20.92
N VAL A 142 10.94 0.72 -21.45
CA VAL A 142 12.20 0.97 -20.75
C VAL A 142 12.39 2.47 -20.55
N ASP A 143 12.21 3.26 -21.61
CA ASP A 143 12.36 4.72 -21.58
C ASP A 143 11.38 5.33 -20.57
N CYS A 144 10.09 4.96 -20.66
CA CYS A 144 9.05 5.39 -19.73
C CYS A 144 9.41 5.07 -18.28
N ARG A 145 9.85 3.83 -18.00
CA ARG A 145 10.27 3.43 -16.67
C ARG A 145 11.42 4.29 -16.14
N MET A 146 12.46 4.50 -16.95
CA MET A 146 13.64 5.26 -16.53
C MET A 146 13.30 6.74 -16.28
N GLU A 147 12.49 7.33 -17.15
CA GLU A 147 12.18 8.75 -17.10
C GLU A 147 11.12 9.09 -16.05
N ARG A 148 10.06 8.28 -15.93
CA ARG A 148 8.85 8.61 -15.16
C ARG A 148 8.75 7.91 -13.81
N VAL A 149 9.22 6.67 -13.69
CA VAL A 149 9.02 5.90 -12.46
C VAL A 149 9.96 6.39 -11.36
N ARG A 150 9.39 6.77 -10.22
CA ARG A 150 10.10 7.07 -8.98
C ARG A 150 9.53 6.22 -7.87
N LEU A 151 10.41 5.65 -7.06
CA LEU A 151 10.00 4.90 -5.88
C LEU A 151 9.36 5.86 -4.88
N THR A 152 8.27 5.42 -4.27
CA THR A 152 7.67 6.14 -3.15
C THR A 152 8.68 6.20 -2.01
N ARG A 153 8.77 7.37 -1.37
CA ARG A 153 9.65 7.56 -0.21
C ARG A 153 9.37 6.50 0.85
N GLY A 154 10.44 5.92 1.40
CA GLY A 154 10.32 4.86 2.40
C GLY A 154 10.04 3.46 1.86
N ALA A 155 9.71 3.26 0.57
CA ALA A 155 9.39 1.94 0.02
C ALA A 155 10.53 0.92 0.24
N ARG A 156 11.76 1.32 -0.12
CA ARG A 156 12.98 0.52 0.11
C ARG A 156 13.17 0.22 1.59
N THR A 157 13.18 1.25 2.43
CA THR A 157 13.39 1.13 3.87
C THR A 157 12.36 0.21 4.51
N LEU A 158 11.07 0.35 4.16
CA LEU A 158 9.98 -0.49 4.67
C LEU A 158 10.22 -1.97 4.35
N VAL A 159 10.36 -2.31 3.07
CA VAL A 159 10.47 -3.70 2.62
C VAL A 159 11.76 -4.32 3.13
N GLN A 160 12.89 -3.62 3.03
CA GLN A 160 14.18 -4.17 3.45
C GLN A 160 14.27 -4.34 4.97
N THR A 161 13.69 -3.41 5.76
CA THR A 161 13.60 -3.56 7.22
C THR A 161 12.74 -4.77 7.58
N MET A 162 11.54 -4.89 7.01
CA MET A 162 10.68 -6.05 7.27
C MET A 162 11.37 -7.37 6.91
N LYS A 163 12.06 -7.42 5.76
CA LYS A 163 12.84 -8.61 5.36
C LYS A 163 13.99 -8.93 6.31
N ALA A 164 14.74 -7.94 6.76
CA ALA A 164 15.81 -8.14 7.75
C ALA A 164 15.28 -8.71 9.08
N HIS A 165 14.00 -8.46 9.37
CA HIS A 165 13.26 -9.02 10.51
C HIS A 165 12.48 -10.31 10.16
N GLY A 166 12.76 -10.94 9.02
CA GLY A 166 12.24 -12.25 8.65
C GLY A 166 10.88 -12.25 7.95
N ALA A 167 10.35 -11.09 7.55
CA ALA A 167 9.10 -11.03 6.80
C ALA A 167 9.29 -11.42 5.32
N HIS A 168 8.29 -12.08 4.74
CA HIS A 168 8.21 -12.31 3.30
C HIS A 168 7.54 -11.13 2.59
N SER A 169 8.04 -10.72 1.42
CA SER A 169 7.51 -9.55 0.72
C SER A 169 7.08 -9.83 -0.72
N ILE A 170 5.88 -9.37 -1.06
CA ILE A 170 5.28 -9.51 -2.40
C ILE A 170 4.88 -8.14 -2.94
N LEU A 171 5.37 -7.81 -4.14
CA LEU A 171 4.81 -6.73 -4.96
C LEU A 171 3.75 -7.33 -5.86
N ILE A 172 2.52 -6.81 -5.82
CA ILE A 172 1.43 -7.27 -6.68
C ILE A 172 0.77 -6.10 -7.38
N SER A 173 0.55 -6.19 -8.69
CA SER A 173 0.05 -5.05 -9.46
C SER A 173 -0.86 -5.47 -10.60
N GLY A 174 -1.90 -4.64 -10.86
CA GLY A 174 -2.66 -4.70 -12.10
C GLY A 174 -1.95 -4.06 -13.29
N GLY A 175 -0.82 -3.38 -13.06
CA GLY A 175 0.12 -2.91 -14.07
C GLY A 175 0.97 -4.05 -14.65
N PHE A 176 2.13 -3.71 -15.22
CA PHE A 176 2.86 -4.65 -16.09
C PHE A 176 4.20 -5.13 -15.54
N THR A 177 4.57 -6.37 -15.83
CA THR A 177 5.85 -7.01 -15.43
C THR A 177 7.08 -6.22 -15.89
N ALA A 178 7.01 -5.53 -17.03
CA ALA A 178 8.07 -4.65 -17.53
C ALA A 178 8.43 -3.48 -16.57
N PHE A 179 7.50 -3.11 -15.69
CA PHE A 179 7.71 -2.13 -14.62
C PHE A 179 7.87 -2.81 -13.26
N ALA A 180 6.96 -3.73 -12.93
CA ALA A 180 6.91 -4.38 -11.63
C ALA A 180 8.15 -5.23 -11.33
N GLY A 181 8.74 -5.89 -12.33
CA GLY A 181 9.98 -6.64 -12.15
C GLY A 181 11.13 -5.76 -11.66
N PRO A 182 11.55 -4.75 -12.45
CA PRO A 182 12.59 -3.81 -12.04
C PRO A 182 12.28 -3.03 -10.76
N VAL A 183 11.03 -2.63 -10.52
CA VAL A 183 10.62 -1.97 -9.26
C VAL A 183 10.76 -2.93 -8.07
N GLY A 184 10.31 -4.17 -8.24
CA GLY A 184 10.42 -5.23 -7.25
C GLY A 184 11.86 -5.50 -6.86
N GLU A 185 12.74 -5.66 -7.85
CA GLU A 185 14.19 -5.83 -7.65
C GLU A 185 14.81 -4.61 -6.98
N ALA A 186 14.49 -3.41 -7.46
CA ALA A 186 15.02 -2.17 -6.92
C ALA A 186 14.65 -2.01 -5.44
N ILE A 187 13.40 -2.27 -5.03
CA ILE A 187 12.98 -2.17 -3.63
C ILE A 187 13.53 -3.35 -2.80
N GLY A 188 13.63 -4.53 -3.41
CA GLY A 188 14.08 -5.77 -2.78
C GLY A 188 12.94 -6.69 -2.36
N PHE A 189 11.85 -6.74 -3.11
CA PHE A 189 10.76 -7.71 -2.91
C PHE A 189 11.22 -9.14 -3.18
N ASP A 190 10.66 -10.12 -2.46
CA ASP A 190 10.95 -11.55 -2.72
C ASP A 190 10.19 -12.11 -3.92
N LYS A 191 8.99 -11.56 -4.17
CA LYS A 191 8.11 -12.00 -5.25
C LYS A 191 7.45 -10.79 -5.93
N VAL A 192 7.27 -10.89 -7.24
CA VAL A 192 6.52 -9.95 -8.05
C VAL A 192 5.40 -10.69 -8.79
N VAL A 193 4.19 -10.13 -8.78
CA VAL A 193 3.03 -10.62 -9.52
C VAL A 193 2.41 -9.45 -10.27
N ALA A 194 2.40 -9.49 -11.61
CA ALA A 194 1.85 -8.42 -12.44
C ALA A 194 1.38 -8.96 -13.79
N ASN A 195 0.63 -8.15 -14.54
CA ASN A 195 0.18 -8.49 -15.89
C ASN A 195 1.36 -8.50 -16.89
N GLU A 196 1.34 -9.37 -17.87
CA GLU A 196 2.38 -9.42 -18.91
C GLU A 196 1.84 -8.87 -20.23
N LEU A 197 2.46 -7.80 -20.75
CA LEU A 197 2.17 -7.31 -22.10
C LEU A 197 2.74 -8.28 -23.14
N GLU A 198 1.92 -8.66 -24.12
CA GLU A 198 2.40 -9.49 -25.22
C GLU A 198 3.24 -8.66 -26.19
N ILE A 199 4.45 -9.16 -26.48
CA ILE A 199 5.41 -8.53 -27.39
C ILE A 199 5.71 -9.49 -28.55
N ALA A 200 5.66 -8.96 -29.78
CA ALA A 200 6.07 -9.67 -30.98
C ALA A 200 6.84 -8.73 -31.92
N GLY A 201 7.99 -9.16 -32.41
CA GLY A 201 8.82 -8.35 -33.32
C GLY A 201 9.30 -7.03 -32.71
N GLY A 202 9.58 -7.02 -31.39
CA GLY A 202 10.05 -5.83 -30.65
C GLY A 202 8.97 -4.77 -30.41
N LYS A 203 7.68 -5.11 -30.58
CA LYS A 203 6.55 -4.20 -30.40
C LYS A 203 5.44 -4.85 -29.59
N LEU A 204 4.67 -4.04 -28.88
CA LEU A 204 3.45 -4.46 -28.20
C LEU A 204 2.41 -4.94 -29.23
N THR A 205 1.78 -6.09 -28.97
CA THR A 205 0.70 -6.59 -29.84
C THR A 205 -0.66 -5.97 -29.50
N GLY A 206 -0.75 -5.23 -28.39
CA GLY A 206 -2.00 -4.71 -27.84
C GLY A 206 -2.79 -5.74 -27.04
N LYS A 207 -2.14 -6.83 -26.59
CA LYS A 207 -2.76 -7.86 -25.75
C LYS A 207 -2.03 -8.02 -24.44
N VAL A 208 -2.75 -8.49 -23.43
CA VAL A 208 -2.20 -8.91 -22.13
C VAL A 208 -2.27 -10.43 -22.06
N ARG A 209 -1.22 -11.09 -21.57
CA ARG A 209 -1.22 -12.54 -21.37
C ARG A 209 -2.03 -12.93 -20.14
N GLU A 210 -2.60 -14.13 -20.19
CA GLU A 210 -3.22 -14.77 -19.03
C GLU A 210 -2.16 -15.39 -18.09
N PRO A 211 -2.45 -15.49 -16.79
CA PRO A 211 -3.64 -14.97 -16.12
C PRO A 211 -3.58 -13.46 -15.85
N ILE A 212 -4.71 -12.76 -16.00
CA ILE A 212 -4.82 -11.34 -15.62
C ILE A 212 -4.83 -11.17 -14.09
N VAL A 213 -4.00 -10.26 -13.59
CA VAL A 213 -3.96 -9.79 -12.21
C VAL A 213 -5.03 -8.73 -12.00
N ASP A 214 -6.07 -9.12 -11.27
CA ASP A 214 -7.19 -8.30 -10.83
C ASP A 214 -7.30 -8.24 -9.29
N SER A 215 -8.36 -7.62 -8.77
CA SER A 215 -8.60 -7.50 -7.32
C SER A 215 -8.75 -8.87 -6.62
N LYS A 216 -9.31 -9.87 -7.32
CA LYS A 216 -9.41 -11.24 -6.83
C LYS A 216 -8.04 -11.89 -6.75
N THR A 217 -7.21 -11.70 -7.77
CA THR A 217 -5.83 -12.22 -7.82
C THR A 217 -4.99 -11.62 -6.70
N LYS A 218 -5.18 -10.33 -6.38
CA LYS A 218 -4.55 -9.67 -5.21
C LYS A 218 -4.90 -10.38 -3.90
N LEU A 219 -6.19 -10.60 -3.64
CA LEU A 219 -6.66 -11.31 -2.46
C LEU A 219 -6.17 -12.76 -2.38
N GLU A 220 -6.28 -13.51 -3.48
CA GLU A 220 -5.88 -14.92 -3.48
C GLU A 220 -4.36 -15.08 -3.36
N THR A 221 -3.57 -14.14 -3.88
CA THR A 221 -2.11 -14.11 -3.66
C THR A 221 -1.77 -13.90 -2.19
N LEU A 222 -2.43 -12.95 -1.52
CA LEU A 222 -2.26 -12.74 -0.07
C LEU A 222 -2.53 -14.03 0.71
N LYS A 223 -3.67 -14.67 0.46
CA LYS A 223 -4.05 -15.92 1.16
C LYS A 223 -3.10 -17.06 0.86
N ALA A 224 -2.71 -17.23 -0.40
CA ALA A 224 -1.84 -18.32 -0.82
C ALA A 224 -0.43 -18.18 -0.22
N GLU A 225 0.15 -16.99 -0.24
CA GLU A 225 1.48 -16.77 0.36
C GLU A 225 1.43 -16.85 1.89
N ALA A 226 0.39 -16.34 2.54
CA ALA A 226 0.21 -16.54 3.98
C ALA A 226 0.13 -18.04 4.34
N ALA A 227 -0.69 -18.81 3.61
CA ALA A 227 -0.83 -20.25 3.83
C ALA A 227 0.48 -21.01 3.59
N LYS A 228 1.19 -20.69 2.50
CA LYS A 228 2.50 -21.30 2.16
C LYS A 228 3.56 -21.07 3.24
N HIS A 229 3.50 -19.92 3.93
CA HIS A 229 4.41 -19.59 5.02
C HIS A 229 3.87 -20.00 6.41
N GLY A 230 2.71 -20.65 6.48
CA GLY A 230 2.09 -21.07 7.75
C GLY A 230 1.65 -19.90 8.63
N LEU A 231 1.35 -18.75 8.03
CA LEU A 231 0.99 -17.52 8.73
C LEU A 231 -0.53 -17.33 8.79
N PRO A 232 -1.10 -16.99 9.95
CA PRO A 232 -2.47 -16.48 9.98
C PRO A 232 -2.53 -15.11 9.30
N LEU A 233 -3.67 -14.76 8.70
CA LEU A 233 -3.84 -13.43 8.07
C LEU A 233 -3.62 -12.27 9.06
N ALA A 234 -3.83 -12.49 10.36
CA ALA A 234 -3.53 -11.52 11.41
C ALA A 234 -2.06 -11.04 11.40
N GLU A 235 -1.13 -11.85 10.89
CA GLU A 235 0.30 -11.52 10.78
C GLU A 235 0.69 -10.91 9.43
N THR A 236 -0.27 -10.53 8.58
CA THR A 236 -0.02 -9.93 7.26
C THR A 236 -0.28 -8.42 7.23
N LEU A 237 0.51 -7.72 6.42
CA LEU A 237 0.35 -6.32 6.05
C LEU A 237 -0.05 -6.24 4.58
N ALA A 238 -1.12 -5.51 4.27
CA ALA A 238 -1.48 -5.18 2.90
C ALA A 238 -1.49 -3.66 2.71
N VAL A 239 -0.92 -3.17 1.61
CA VAL A 239 -0.83 -1.73 1.31
C VAL A 239 -1.34 -1.47 -0.10
N GLY A 240 -2.24 -0.51 -0.26
CA GLY A 240 -2.74 -0.06 -1.56
C GLY A 240 -3.44 1.29 -1.45
N ASP A 241 -3.80 1.87 -2.57
CA ASP A 241 -4.45 3.19 -2.66
C ASP A 241 -5.83 3.12 -3.35
N GLY A 242 -6.06 2.09 -4.16
CA GLY A 242 -7.18 1.99 -5.09
C GLY A 242 -8.28 1.01 -4.70
N ALA A 243 -9.43 1.09 -5.39
CA ALA A 243 -10.57 0.22 -5.15
C ALA A 243 -10.28 -1.26 -5.49
N ASN A 244 -9.34 -1.50 -6.41
CA ASN A 244 -8.79 -2.82 -6.75
C ASN A 244 -8.09 -3.50 -5.56
N ASP A 245 -7.61 -2.75 -4.57
CA ASP A 245 -6.93 -3.29 -3.39
C ASP A 245 -7.87 -3.63 -2.25
N ILE A 246 -9.10 -3.10 -2.25
CA ILE A 246 -10.08 -3.25 -1.16
C ILE A 246 -10.17 -4.70 -0.66
N PRO A 247 -10.33 -5.72 -1.52
CA PRO A 247 -10.42 -7.11 -1.04
C PRO A 247 -9.17 -7.57 -0.29
N MET A 248 -7.98 -7.20 -0.77
CA MET A 248 -6.70 -7.57 -0.17
C MET A 248 -6.46 -6.84 1.16
N ILE A 249 -6.68 -5.51 1.20
CA ILE A 249 -6.48 -4.73 2.43
C ILE A 249 -7.49 -5.10 3.51
N THR A 250 -8.74 -5.38 3.14
CA THR A 250 -9.78 -5.81 4.10
C THR A 250 -9.45 -7.17 4.72
N ALA A 251 -8.81 -8.07 3.97
CA ALA A 251 -8.50 -9.42 4.42
C ALA A 251 -7.22 -9.51 5.27
N ALA A 252 -6.30 -8.55 5.15
CA ALA A 252 -5.04 -8.57 5.89
C ALA A 252 -5.23 -8.24 7.38
N GLY A 253 -4.29 -8.69 8.20
CA GLY A 253 -4.26 -8.37 9.64
C GLY A 253 -4.09 -6.87 9.90
N LEU A 254 -3.34 -6.19 9.05
CA LEU A 254 -3.31 -4.74 8.95
C LEU A 254 -3.40 -4.33 7.47
N GLY A 255 -4.58 -3.88 7.05
CA GLY A 255 -4.80 -3.26 5.74
C GLY A 255 -4.60 -1.75 5.80
N ILE A 256 -3.71 -1.24 4.96
CA ILE A 256 -3.35 0.18 4.89
C ILE A 256 -3.84 0.77 3.58
N GLY A 257 -4.57 1.88 3.68
CA GLY A 257 -4.75 2.82 2.58
C GLY A 257 -3.59 3.82 2.59
N TYR A 258 -2.72 3.79 1.58
CA TYR A 258 -1.64 4.77 1.44
C TYR A 258 -2.06 5.87 0.45
N TYR A 259 -2.17 7.12 0.92
CA TYR A 259 -2.79 8.22 0.16
C TYR A 259 -4.03 7.80 -0.63
N PRO A 260 -4.97 7.05 -0.02
CA PRO A 260 -5.93 6.27 -0.77
C PRO A 260 -7.03 7.14 -1.35
N HIS A 261 -7.58 6.68 -2.47
CA HIS A 261 -8.89 7.10 -2.94
C HIS A 261 -9.98 6.83 -1.89
N PRO A 262 -11.11 7.55 -1.92
CA PRO A 262 -12.12 7.50 -0.85
C PRO A 262 -12.57 6.08 -0.48
N ALA A 263 -12.93 5.25 -1.46
CA ALA A 263 -13.41 3.89 -1.21
C ALA A 263 -12.37 2.98 -0.55
N ALA A 264 -11.09 3.10 -0.94
CA ALA A 264 -10.02 2.33 -0.32
C ALA A 264 -9.71 2.84 1.09
N GLY A 265 -9.76 4.16 1.30
CA GLY A 265 -9.60 4.77 2.62
C GLY A 265 -10.67 4.35 3.62
N GLU A 266 -11.93 4.23 3.17
CA GLU A 266 -13.05 3.75 3.99
C GLU A 266 -12.93 2.26 4.35
N ALA A 267 -12.38 1.44 3.45
CA ALA A 267 -12.20 0.01 3.67
C ALA A 267 -10.96 -0.34 4.52
N ALA A 268 -9.95 0.53 4.52
CA ALA A 268 -8.69 0.27 5.19
C ALA A 268 -8.82 0.23 6.73
N ALA A 269 -7.98 -0.57 7.37
CA ALA A 269 -7.91 -0.62 8.82
C ALA A 269 -7.23 0.63 9.42
N ALA A 270 -6.33 1.25 8.64
CA ALA A 270 -5.75 2.56 8.91
C ALA A 270 -5.35 3.23 7.60
N VAL A 271 -5.19 4.55 7.64
CA VAL A 271 -4.82 5.36 6.47
C VAL A 271 -3.55 6.15 6.80
N ILE A 272 -2.62 6.18 5.86
CA ILE A 272 -1.46 7.07 5.88
C ILE A 272 -1.69 8.19 4.86
N ARG A 273 -1.82 9.43 5.31
CA ARG A 273 -2.04 10.63 4.48
C ARG A 273 -0.94 11.66 4.59
N HIS A 274 -0.13 11.61 5.65
CA HIS A 274 0.80 12.69 5.95
C HIS A 274 2.25 12.25 5.84
N HIS A 275 2.55 11.01 6.24
CA HIS A 275 3.89 10.48 6.25
C HIS A 275 4.17 9.58 5.02
N ASP A 276 5.46 9.36 4.73
CA ASP A 276 5.88 8.37 3.74
C ASP A 276 5.77 6.92 4.28
N LEU A 277 6.05 5.92 3.43
CA LEU A 277 5.86 4.50 3.74
C LEU A 277 6.64 4.01 4.98
N THR A 278 7.64 4.75 5.47
CA THR A 278 8.33 4.40 6.72
C THR A 278 7.43 4.48 7.95
N ALA A 279 6.28 5.18 7.88
CA ALA A 279 5.27 5.16 8.94
C ALA A 279 4.80 3.75 9.29
N LEU A 280 4.81 2.84 8.31
CA LEU A 280 4.41 1.45 8.52
C LEU A 280 5.41 0.65 9.36
N LEU A 281 6.64 1.15 9.52
CA LEU A 281 7.61 0.57 10.45
C LEU A 281 7.28 0.94 11.90
N TRP A 282 6.95 2.21 12.16
CA TRP A 282 6.47 2.63 13.48
C TRP A 282 5.14 2.01 13.87
N ALA A 283 4.20 1.92 12.93
CA ALA A 283 2.95 1.20 13.14
C ALA A 283 3.21 -0.23 13.65
N GLN A 284 4.28 -0.88 13.17
CA GLN A 284 4.70 -2.22 13.58
C GLN A 284 5.64 -2.26 14.81
N GLY A 285 6.05 -1.10 15.33
CA GLY A 285 6.87 -0.98 16.54
C GLY A 285 8.37 -1.00 16.31
N TYR A 286 8.80 -0.83 15.06
CA TYR A 286 10.22 -0.72 14.73
C TYR A 286 10.71 0.72 14.97
N PRO A 287 11.58 0.96 15.98
CA PRO A 287 12.24 2.25 16.11
C PRO A 287 13.27 2.44 15.00
N ARG A 288 13.57 3.69 14.63
CA ARG A 288 14.48 4.04 13.52
C ARG A 288 15.83 3.35 13.59
N ARG A 289 16.36 3.12 14.79
CA ARG A 289 17.61 2.38 15.03
C ARG A 289 17.60 0.94 14.49
N SER A 290 16.43 0.38 14.21
CA SER A 290 16.24 -0.97 13.65
C SER A 290 16.02 -0.96 12.14
N TRP A 291 15.92 0.22 11.52
CA TRP A 291 15.62 0.33 10.10
C TRP A 291 16.85 0.00 9.26
N VAL A 292 16.62 -0.72 8.16
CA VAL A 292 17.60 -0.88 7.09
C VAL A 292 17.51 0.36 6.20
N LEU A 293 18.49 1.24 6.34
CA LEU A 293 18.65 2.41 5.49
C LEU A 293 19.41 1.96 4.23
N GLY A 294 18.68 1.87 3.12
CA GLY A 294 19.24 1.59 1.80
C GLY A 294 19.48 2.84 0.97
#